data_AF-A0A800UG87-F1
#
_entry.id   AF-A0A800UG87-F1
#
_cell.length_a   1.000
_cell.length_b   1.000
_cell.length_c   1.000
_cell.angle_alpha   90.00
_cell.angle_beta   90.00
_cell.angle_gamma   90.00
#
_symmetry.space_group_name_H-M   'P 1'
#
loop_
_entity.id
_entity.type
_entity.pdbx_description
1 polymer ?
#
loop_
_entity_poly.entity_id
_entity_poly.type
_entity_poly.pdbx_seq_one_letter_code
_entity_poly.pdbx_strand_id
1 'polypeptide(L)'
;MWLQIRMYLLLGLMFAIIYALVVVVGTMMGIGNFFFFAVLASFFLFIQYMIGPRMVDWSMRIQYVSEKEHPELHRMVAEQAQRAGIPKPKVGIAKIQIPNAFAFGRSIRDGRVCVTDGIIRLLTKDELKAVIGHEIAHIKNRDVAVITLISIIPMICWYIAWSMMFSGGQRGNTIAIGIFAFVLYFITNLLVMYGSRIREYYADLGSVKFGNDPHLLASALYKLSYGNARVAKETLKQVEGNKAFFISDPSRAWNEIRELKQIDKDMSGCVDRNELMLLRSKKVHVSTTDKLMELLSTHPNMLKRINHLSSLT
;
A
#
# COMPACT_ATOMS: atom_id res chain seq x y z
N MET A 1 -12.35 -15.40 -3.83
CA MET A 1 -12.46 -15.49 -5.30
C MET A 1 -12.71 -14.12 -5.94
N TRP A 2 -13.73 -13.36 -5.50
CA TRP A 2 -14.08 -12.05 -6.07
C TRP A 2 -12.96 -11.00 -6.11
N LEU A 3 -12.19 -10.87 -5.02
CA LEU A 3 -11.05 -9.95 -4.99
C LEU A 3 -9.93 -10.35 -5.99
N GLN A 4 -9.79 -11.64 -6.32
CA GLN A 4 -8.68 -12.14 -7.16
C GLN A 4 -9.02 -11.80 -8.60
N ILE A 5 -10.28 -12.01 -8.96
CA ILE A 5 -10.86 -11.60 -10.24
C ILE A 5 -10.68 -10.11 -10.45
N ARG A 6 -10.99 -9.25 -9.46
CA ARG A 6 -10.77 -7.81 -9.58
C ARG A 6 -9.30 -7.46 -9.86
N MET A 7 -8.37 -8.11 -9.16
CA MET A 7 -6.94 -7.88 -9.37
C MET A 7 -6.47 -8.37 -10.75
N TYR A 8 -6.94 -9.53 -11.22
CA TYR A 8 -6.62 -10.02 -12.57
C TYR A 8 -7.24 -9.17 -13.67
N LEU A 9 -8.47 -8.70 -13.50
CA LEU A 9 -9.13 -7.78 -14.42
C LEU A 9 -8.40 -6.44 -14.49
N LEU A 10 -8.00 -5.88 -13.33
CA LEU A 10 -7.18 -4.68 -13.26
C LEU A 10 -5.88 -4.87 -14.04
N LEU A 11 -5.17 -5.97 -13.79
CA LEU A 11 -3.91 -6.28 -14.46
C LEU A 11 -4.11 -6.43 -15.97
N GLY A 12 -5.13 -7.18 -16.41
CA GLY A 12 -5.46 -7.36 -17.82
C GLY A 12 -5.82 -6.04 -18.52
N LEU A 13 -6.64 -5.20 -17.88
CA LEU A 13 -6.98 -3.87 -18.38
C LEU A 13 -5.74 -2.98 -18.52
N MET A 14 -4.86 -3.00 -17.51
CA MET A 14 -3.64 -2.23 -17.53
C MET A 14 -2.69 -2.67 -18.65
N PHE A 15 -2.53 -3.98 -18.87
CA PHE A 15 -1.78 -4.53 -20.01
C PHE A 15 -2.40 -4.18 -21.37
N ALA A 16 -3.73 -4.16 -21.48
CA ALA A 16 -4.41 -3.74 -22.70
C ALA A 16 -4.17 -2.26 -23.02
N ILE A 17 -4.24 -1.38 -22.01
CA ILE A 17 -4.00 0.07 -22.16
C ILE A 17 -2.57 0.33 -22.65
N ILE A 18 -1.56 -0.29 -22.02
CA ILE A 18 -0.16 -0.09 -22.44
C ILE A 18 0.10 -0.67 -23.84
N TYR A 19 -0.47 -1.82 -24.17
CA TYR A 19 -0.33 -2.40 -25.51
C TYR A 19 -0.92 -1.47 -26.58
N ALA A 20 -2.14 -0.96 -26.37
CA ALA A 20 -2.76 -0.01 -27.28
C ALA A 20 -1.93 1.26 -27.45
N LEU A 21 -1.40 1.80 -26.35
CA LEU A 21 -0.53 2.99 -26.37
C LEU A 21 0.75 2.74 -27.18
N VAL A 22 1.44 1.61 -26.93
CA VAL A 22 2.67 1.24 -27.64
C VAL A 22 2.41 1.07 -29.14
N VAL A 23 1.31 0.46 -29.53
CA VAL A 23 0.95 0.28 -30.95
C VAL A 23 0.69 1.64 -31.62
N VAL A 24 -0.09 2.52 -31.00
CA VAL A 24 -0.40 3.85 -31.55
C VAL A 24 0.86 4.69 -31.71
N VAL A 25 1.72 4.73 -30.67
CA VAL A 25 2.96 5.50 -30.70
C VAL A 25 3.96 4.90 -31.69
N GLY A 26 4.13 3.57 -31.69
CA GLY A 26 5.06 2.86 -32.56
C GLY A 26 4.73 3.01 -34.05
N THR A 27 3.45 2.94 -34.41
CA THR A 27 2.99 3.12 -35.80
C THR A 27 3.14 4.57 -36.28
N MET A 28 2.88 5.57 -35.42
CA MET A 28 2.96 6.99 -35.78
C MET A 28 4.40 7.52 -35.87
N MET A 29 5.32 6.99 -35.05
CA MET A 29 6.70 7.49 -35.00
C MET A 29 7.66 6.77 -35.96
N GLY A 30 7.21 5.75 -36.69
CA GLY A 30 8.07 4.97 -37.60
C GLY A 30 9.28 4.34 -36.90
N ILE A 31 9.17 4.09 -35.59
CA ILE A 31 10.30 3.67 -34.75
C ILE A 31 10.72 2.25 -35.15
N GLY A 32 11.86 2.16 -35.83
CA GLY A 32 12.50 0.91 -36.24
C GLY A 32 13.28 0.18 -35.14
N ASN A 33 13.19 0.57 -33.86
CA ASN A 33 13.89 -0.17 -32.81
C ASN A 33 13.23 -0.11 -31.42
N PHE A 34 11.99 -0.62 -31.32
CA PHE A 34 11.29 -0.90 -30.05
C PHE A 34 12.18 -1.62 -29.03
N PHE A 35 13.08 -2.48 -29.52
CA PHE A 35 13.99 -3.28 -28.70
C PHE A 35 14.94 -2.42 -27.86
N PHE A 36 15.47 -1.31 -28.39
CA PHE A 36 16.37 -0.43 -27.64
C PHE A 36 15.69 0.19 -26.41
N PHE A 37 14.46 0.72 -26.57
CA PHE A 37 13.71 1.32 -25.47
C PHE A 37 13.22 0.29 -24.45
N ALA A 38 12.82 -0.90 -24.91
CA ALA A 38 12.45 -2.00 -24.02
C ALA A 38 13.63 -2.47 -23.15
N VAL A 39 14.83 -2.55 -23.74
CA VAL A 39 16.07 -2.89 -23.02
C VAL A 39 16.43 -1.80 -22.01
N LEU A 40 16.39 -0.53 -22.41
CA LEU A 40 16.72 0.59 -21.51
C LEU A 40 15.72 0.69 -20.33
N ALA A 41 14.42 0.55 -20.58
CA ALA A 41 13.39 0.54 -19.54
C ALA A 41 13.57 -0.64 -18.58
N SER A 42 13.88 -1.83 -19.11
CA SER A 42 14.16 -3.03 -18.32
C SER A 42 15.42 -2.88 -17.48
N PHE A 43 16.45 -2.20 -18.00
CA PHE A 43 17.68 -1.89 -17.27
C PHE A 43 17.43 -0.96 -16.07
N PHE A 44 16.73 0.16 -16.27
CA PHE A 44 16.39 1.06 -15.16
C PHE A 44 15.47 0.39 -14.13
N LEU A 45 14.50 -0.42 -14.59
CA LEU A 45 13.63 -1.20 -13.70
C LEU A 45 14.44 -2.18 -12.84
N PHE A 46 15.40 -2.86 -13.44
CA PHE A 46 16.29 -3.78 -12.74
C PHE A 46 17.13 -3.05 -11.68
N ILE A 47 17.71 -1.90 -12.03
CA ILE A 47 18.46 -1.05 -11.07
C ILE A 47 17.56 -0.62 -9.91
N GLN A 48 16.37 -0.09 -10.20
CA GLN A 48 15.42 0.34 -9.17
C GLN A 48 15.01 -0.83 -8.25
N TYR A 49 14.75 -2.00 -8.82
CA TYR A 49 14.42 -3.21 -8.05
C TYR A 49 15.60 -3.69 -7.17
N MET A 50 16.84 -3.50 -7.62
CA MET A 50 18.04 -3.83 -6.84
C MET A 50 18.32 -2.84 -5.71
N ILE A 51 18.15 -1.54 -5.96
CA ILE A 51 18.49 -0.46 -5.03
C ILE A 51 17.34 -0.19 -4.03
N GLY A 52 16.10 -0.45 -4.42
CA GLY A 52 14.88 -0.13 -3.65
C GLY A 52 14.95 -0.52 -2.16
N PRO A 53 15.23 -1.79 -1.79
CA PRO A 53 15.29 -2.18 -0.38
C PRO A 53 16.35 -1.41 0.43
N ARG A 54 17.49 -1.07 -0.17
CA ARG A 54 18.53 -0.29 0.51
C ARG A 54 18.13 1.16 0.70
N MET A 55 17.38 1.74 -0.24
CA MET A 55 16.81 3.08 -0.07
C MET A 55 15.82 3.12 1.09
N VAL A 56 14.99 2.08 1.23
CA VAL A 56 14.05 1.96 2.35
C VAL A 56 14.79 1.84 3.69
N ASP A 57 15.82 0.97 3.76
CA ASP A 57 16.66 0.82 4.96
C ASP A 57 17.21 2.17 5.44
N TRP A 58 17.76 2.95 4.51
CA TRP A 58 18.38 4.24 4.80
C TRP A 58 17.37 5.33 5.14
N SER A 59 16.30 5.45 4.34
CA SER A 59 15.25 6.46 4.54
C SER A 59 14.52 6.28 5.87
N MET A 60 14.22 5.04 6.24
CA MET A 60 13.49 4.71 7.47
C MET A 60 14.42 4.47 8.68
N ARG A 61 15.75 4.60 8.50
CA ARG A 61 16.78 4.39 9.54
C ARG A 61 16.58 3.09 10.32
N ILE A 62 16.41 2.00 9.57
CA ILE A 62 16.05 0.69 10.13
C ILE A 62 17.25 0.09 10.85
N GLN A 63 17.03 -0.35 12.09
CA GLN A 63 17.99 -1.14 12.85
C GLN A 63 17.50 -2.59 12.88
N TYR A 64 18.25 -3.49 12.24
CA TYR A 64 17.98 -4.92 12.32
C TYR A 64 18.33 -5.42 13.71
N VAL A 65 17.37 -6.09 14.34
CA VAL A 65 17.52 -6.60 15.70
C VAL A 65 17.69 -8.11 15.69
N SER A 66 18.36 -8.60 16.72
CA SER A 66 18.55 -10.03 16.99
C SER A 66 17.44 -10.59 17.89
N GLU A 67 17.31 -11.91 17.89
CA GLU A 67 16.37 -12.61 18.79
C GLU A 67 16.64 -12.37 20.27
N LYS A 68 17.89 -12.04 20.63
CA LYS A 68 18.29 -11.73 22.00
C LYS A 68 17.83 -10.33 22.42
N GLU A 69 17.83 -9.37 21.49
CA GLU A 69 17.42 -7.99 21.77
C GLU A 69 15.90 -7.86 21.85
N HIS A 70 15.17 -8.50 20.93
CA HIS A 70 13.70 -8.44 20.88
C HIS A 70 13.06 -9.83 20.69
N PRO A 71 13.08 -10.70 21.71
CA PRO A 71 12.61 -12.09 21.60
C PRO A 71 11.12 -12.17 21.26
N GLU A 72 10.28 -11.32 21.85
CA GLU A 72 8.84 -11.34 21.61
C GLU A 72 8.48 -10.97 20.16
N LEU A 73 9.11 -9.92 19.63
CA LEU A 73 8.88 -9.48 18.25
C LEU A 73 9.32 -10.57 17.26
N HIS A 74 10.49 -11.17 17.49
CA HIS A 74 10.98 -12.28 16.67
C HIS A 74 10.06 -13.51 16.73
N ARG A 75 9.46 -13.79 17.89
CA ARG A 75 8.50 -14.88 18.06
C ARG A 75 7.21 -14.60 17.28
N MET A 76 6.65 -13.39 17.38
CA MET A 76 5.46 -13.00 16.60
C MET A 76 5.71 -13.13 15.09
N VAL A 77 6.84 -12.60 14.60
CA VAL A 77 7.20 -12.69 13.17
C VAL A 77 7.41 -14.14 12.74
N ALA A 78 8.09 -14.96 13.54
CA ALA A 78 8.31 -16.38 13.24
C ALA A 78 6.99 -17.16 13.17
N GLU A 79 6.09 -16.96 14.13
CA GLU A 79 4.79 -17.62 14.18
C GLU A 79 3.93 -17.24 12.98
N GLN A 80 3.83 -15.95 12.67
CA GLN A 80 3.05 -15.48 11.51
C GLN A 80 3.67 -15.96 10.19
N ALA A 81 5.00 -15.98 10.06
CA ALA A 81 5.68 -16.50 8.86
C ALA A 81 5.42 -18.00 8.68
N GLN A 82 5.44 -18.77 9.78
CA GLN A 82 5.11 -20.19 9.78
C GLN A 82 3.67 -20.43 9.33
N ARG A 83 2.70 -19.72 9.91
CA ARG A 83 1.27 -19.80 9.53
C ARG A 83 1.05 -19.36 8.07
N ALA A 84 1.83 -18.40 7.59
CA ALA A 84 1.82 -17.96 6.20
C ALA A 84 2.50 -18.93 5.24
N GLY A 85 3.31 -19.89 5.72
CA GLY A 85 4.07 -20.83 4.90
C GLY A 85 5.23 -20.16 4.15
N ILE A 86 5.84 -19.12 4.73
CA ILE A 86 6.99 -18.41 4.15
C ILE A 86 8.21 -18.50 5.08
N PRO A 87 9.45 -18.36 4.56
CA PRO A 87 10.63 -18.21 5.39
C PRO A 87 10.49 -16.99 6.31
N LYS A 88 11.04 -17.09 7.53
CA LYS A 88 11.03 -15.99 8.51
C LYS A 88 11.68 -14.73 7.91
N PRO A 89 10.95 -13.62 7.76
CA PRO A 89 11.52 -12.34 7.33
C PRO A 89 12.55 -11.80 8.33
N LYS A 90 13.47 -10.96 7.86
CA LYS A 90 14.34 -10.19 8.76
C LYS A 90 13.51 -9.20 9.57
N VAL A 91 13.84 -9.03 10.84
CA VAL A 91 13.11 -8.15 11.76
C VAL A 91 13.92 -6.88 11.98
N GLY A 92 13.27 -5.74 11.79
CA GLY A 92 13.87 -4.43 12.01
C GLY A 92 13.00 -3.52 12.88
N ILE A 93 13.65 -2.58 13.56
CA ILE A 93 12.98 -1.51 14.29
C ILE A 93 13.42 -0.17 13.69
N ALA A 94 12.44 0.65 13.32
CA ALA A 94 12.67 2.01 12.88
C ALA A 94 12.52 2.96 14.07
N LYS A 95 13.54 3.79 14.32
CA LYS A 95 13.59 4.78 15.41
C LYS A 95 12.76 6.02 15.09
N ILE A 96 11.47 5.81 14.81
CA ILE A 96 10.51 6.84 14.45
C ILE A 96 9.38 6.77 15.47
N GLN A 97 8.96 7.93 15.99
CA GLN A 97 7.89 8.03 16.99
C GLN A 97 6.50 7.79 16.41
N ILE A 98 6.35 7.97 15.10
CA ILE A 98 5.08 7.76 14.40
C ILE A 98 4.74 6.26 14.41
N PRO A 99 3.58 5.87 14.94
CA PRO A 99 3.15 4.47 14.96
C PRO A 99 2.99 3.92 13.54
N ASN A 100 3.81 2.93 13.19
CA ASN A 100 3.74 2.27 11.90
C ASN A 100 4.42 0.89 11.92
N ALA A 101 4.00 0.01 11.02
CA ALA A 101 4.73 -1.19 10.65
C ALA A 101 4.70 -1.33 9.12
N PHE A 102 5.68 -1.99 8.54
CA PHE A 102 5.75 -2.18 7.10
C PHE A 102 6.60 -3.38 6.74
N ALA A 103 6.21 -4.03 5.64
CA ALA A 103 6.99 -5.07 5.01
C ALA A 103 7.53 -4.65 3.64
N PHE A 104 8.76 -5.07 3.35
CA PHE A 104 9.39 -4.87 2.05
C PHE A 104 10.38 -5.99 1.74
N GLY A 105 10.74 -6.11 0.47
CA GLY A 105 11.65 -7.14 0.01
C GLY A 105 11.49 -7.40 -1.49
N ARG A 106 12.54 -7.92 -2.10
CA ARG A 106 12.54 -8.27 -3.54
C ARG A 106 11.75 -9.54 -3.81
N SER A 107 11.82 -10.48 -2.88
CA SER A 107 11.16 -11.77 -2.96
C SER A 107 10.72 -12.21 -1.58
N ILE A 108 9.92 -13.27 -1.52
CA ILE A 108 9.50 -13.90 -0.26
C ILE A 108 10.72 -14.29 0.61
N ARG A 109 11.84 -14.68 0.00
CA ARG A 109 13.08 -15.06 0.72
C ARG A 109 13.90 -13.87 1.22
N ASP A 110 13.73 -12.69 0.62
CA ASP A 110 14.39 -11.43 1.00
C ASP A 110 13.41 -10.50 1.73
N GLY A 111 12.37 -11.08 2.35
CA GLY A 111 11.36 -10.35 3.09
C GLY A 111 11.94 -9.74 4.36
N ARG A 112 11.53 -8.51 4.66
CA ARG A 112 11.84 -7.78 5.88
C ARG A 112 10.53 -7.25 6.45
N VAL A 113 10.36 -7.38 7.75
CA VAL A 113 9.25 -6.81 8.51
C VAL A 113 9.85 -5.83 9.49
N CYS A 114 9.39 -4.58 9.44
CA CYS A 114 9.87 -3.50 10.28
C CYS A 114 8.72 -2.87 11.05
N VAL A 115 8.97 -2.56 12.31
CA VAL A 115 8.02 -1.90 13.20
C VAL A 115 8.66 -0.61 13.75
N THR A 116 7.88 0.41 14.04
CA THR A 116 8.41 1.62 14.67
C THR A 116 8.37 1.54 16.20
N ASP A 117 9.21 2.32 16.88
CA ASP A 117 9.09 2.48 18.33
C ASP A 117 7.70 2.99 18.74
N GLY A 118 7.06 3.81 17.89
CA GLY A 118 5.71 4.30 18.11
C GLY A 118 4.66 3.18 18.17
N ILE A 119 4.72 2.21 17.25
CA ILE A 119 3.71 1.14 17.21
C ILE A 119 3.86 0.16 18.37
N ILE A 120 5.10 -0.13 18.77
CA ILE A 120 5.39 -1.04 19.90
C ILE A 120 4.82 -0.49 21.21
N ARG A 121 4.87 0.84 21.41
CA ARG A 121 4.32 1.49 22.61
C ARG A 121 2.81 1.65 22.57
N LEU A 122 2.22 1.72 21.38
CA LEU A 122 0.81 2.02 21.18
C LEU A 122 -0.07 0.76 21.22
N LEU A 123 0.39 -0.34 20.62
CA LEU A 123 -0.40 -1.56 20.46
C LEU A 123 -0.10 -2.59 21.55
N THR A 124 -1.14 -3.33 21.93
CA THR A 124 -0.97 -4.55 22.73
C THR A 124 -0.25 -5.64 21.92
N LYS A 125 0.24 -6.69 22.60
CA LYS A 125 0.96 -7.78 21.92
C LYS A 125 0.12 -8.48 20.85
N ASP A 126 -1.16 -8.69 21.12
CA ASP A 126 -2.07 -9.37 20.19
C ASP A 126 -2.46 -8.49 19.00
N GLU A 127 -2.66 -7.18 19.24
CA GLU A 127 -2.86 -6.18 18.17
C GLU A 127 -1.63 -6.07 17.27
N LEU A 128 -0.43 -5.98 17.86
CA LEU A 128 0.83 -5.92 17.12
C LEU A 128 1.04 -7.20 16.31
N LYS A 129 0.73 -8.38 16.87
CA LYS A 129 0.78 -9.66 16.16
C LYS A 129 -0.19 -9.70 14.97
N ALA A 130 -1.39 -9.15 15.11
CA ALA A 130 -2.36 -9.04 14.01
C ALA A 130 -1.85 -8.12 12.89
N VAL A 131 -1.23 -6.98 13.25
CA VAL A 131 -0.58 -6.07 12.29
C VAL A 131 0.61 -6.74 11.59
N ILE A 132 1.45 -7.47 12.32
CA ILE A 132 2.55 -8.25 11.72
C ILE A 132 2.02 -9.32 10.76
N GLY A 133 0.91 -9.97 11.10
CA GLY A 133 0.22 -10.91 10.21
C GLY A 133 -0.24 -10.25 8.91
N HIS A 134 -0.72 -9.00 8.99
CA HIS A 134 -1.07 -8.19 7.83
C HIS A 134 0.16 -7.89 6.94
N GLU A 135 1.26 -7.42 7.54
CA GLU A 135 2.50 -7.14 6.81
C GLU A 135 3.10 -8.39 6.15
N ILE A 136 3.02 -9.54 6.82
CA ILE A 136 3.47 -10.83 6.25
C ILE A 136 2.59 -11.26 5.08
N ALA A 137 1.30 -10.91 5.07
CA ALA A 137 0.43 -11.18 3.94
C ALA A 137 0.87 -10.41 2.69
N HIS A 138 1.34 -9.16 2.82
CA HIS A 138 1.94 -8.41 1.71
C HIS A 138 3.16 -9.12 1.12
N ILE A 139 4.05 -9.65 1.96
CA ILE A 139 5.24 -10.43 1.51
C ILE A 139 4.77 -11.68 0.76
N LYS A 140 3.85 -12.44 1.35
CA LYS A 140 3.32 -13.68 0.77
C LYS A 140 2.68 -13.45 -0.61
N ASN A 141 1.92 -12.37 -0.74
CA ASN A 141 1.21 -12.01 -1.97
C ASN A 141 2.11 -11.32 -3.01
N ARG A 142 3.38 -11.03 -2.67
CA ARG A 142 4.37 -10.35 -3.53
C ARG A 142 3.90 -8.97 -3.97
N ASP A 143 3.26 -8.25 -3.06
CA ASP A 143 2.60 -7.00 -3.35
C ASP A 143 3.52 -5.92 -3.92
N VAL A 144 4.77 -5.85 -3.42
CA VAL A 144 5.81 -4.96 -3.95
C VAL A 144 6.05 -5.23 -5.44
N ALA A 145 6.14 -6.49 -5.85
CA ALA A 145 6.36 -6.84 -7.25
C ALA A 145 5.14 -6.50 -8.12
N VAL A 146 3.93 -6.79 -7.63
CA VAL A 146 2.68 -6.50 -8.34
C VAL A 146 2.50 -4.99 -8.54
N ILE A 147 2.66 -4.19 -7.48
CA ILE A 147 2.47 -2.74 -7.58
C ILE A 147 3.57 -2.10 -8.43
N THR A 148 4.82 -2.59 -8.35
CA THR A 148 5.91 -2.13 -9.21
C THR A 148 5.60 -2.38 -10.69
N LEU A 149 5.15 -3.59 -11.04
CA LEU A 149 4.79 -3.95 -12.41
C LEU A 149 3.66 -3.06 -12.96
N ILE A 150 2.61 -2.86 -12.16
CA ILE A 150 1.45 -2.04 -12.53
C ILE A 150 1.83 -0.55 -12.65
N SER A 151 2.76 -0.07 -11.82
CA SER A 151 3.19 1.35 -11.80
C SER A 151 4.07 1.77 -12.98
N ILE A 152 4.61 0.82 -13.75
CA ILE A 152 5.36 1.11 -14.99
C ILE A 152 4.47 1.77 -16.04
N ILE A 153 3.19 1.42 -16.06
CA ILE A 153 2.25 1.84 -17.08
C ILE A 153 1.98 3.35 -17.03
N PRO A 154 1.55 3.95 -15.90
CA PRO A 154 1.42 5.41 -15.82
C PRO A 154 2.76 6.11 -16.05
N MET A 155 3.89 5.54 -15.63
CA MET A 155 5.22 6.13 -15.88
C MET A 155 5.50 6.26 -17.40
N ILE A 156 5.18 5.24 -18.19
CA ILE A 156 5.30 5.28 -19.65
C ILE A 156 4.31 6.30 -20.26
N CYS A 157 3.05 6.31 -19.81
CA CYS A 157 2.06 7.28 -20.25
C CYS A 157 2.53 8.72 -19.99
N TRP A 158 3.07 9.00 -18.80
CA TRP A 158 3.59 10.30 -18.42
C TRP A 158 4.79 10.71 -19.28
N TYR A 159 5.73 9.80 -19.50
CA TYR A 159 6.90 10.06 -20.34
C TYR A 159 6.50 10.41 -21.78
N ILE A 160 5.57 9.65 -22.37
CA ILE A 160 5.05 9.92 -23.72
C ILE A 160 4.32 11.26 -23.74
N ALA A 161 3.46 11.54 -22.76
CA ALA A 161 2.76 12.81 -22.65
C ALA A 161 3.75 13.98 -22.62
N TRP A 162 4.74 13.91 -21.73
CA TRP A 162 5.76 14.94 -21.57
C TRP A 162 6.59 15.12 -22.85
N SER A 163 7.11 14.02 -23.41
CA SER A 163 7.91 14.07 -24.63
C SER A 163 7.11 14.66 -25.80
N MET A 164 5.86 14.26 -25.98
CA MET A 164 5.06 14.72 -27.12
C MET A 164 4.56 16.16 -26.98
N MET A 165 4.34 16.63 -25.74
CA MET A 165 3.90 18.00 -25.48
C MET A 165 5.06 19.01 -25.49
N PHE A 166 6.26 18.62 -25.05
CA PHE A 166 7.37 19.55 -24.83
C PHE A 166 8.57 19.38 -25.79
N SER A 167 8.60 18.37 -26.67
CA SER A 167 9.73 18.11 -27.60
C SER A 167 9.85 19.11 -28.77
N GLY A 168 9.17 20.26 -28.76
CA GLY A 168 9.38 21.33 -29.76
C GLY A 168 8.97 21.01 -31.21
N GLY A 169 8.44 19.81 -31.49
CA GLY A 169 7.94 19.42 -32.81
C GLY A 169 6.56 20.03 -33.07
N GLN A 170 6.50 21.16 -33.79
CA GLN A 170 5.25 21.81 -34.23
C GLN A 170 4.51 20.97 -35.28
N ARG A 171 3.86 19.88 -34.86
CA ARG A 171 2.80 19.20 -35.62
C ARG A 171 1.60 19.00 -34.70
N GLY A 172 0.43 19.49 -35.10
CA GLY A 172 -0.80 19.42 -34.29
C GLY A 172 -1.16 18.00 -33.83
N ASN A 173 -0.83 16.97 -34.62
CA ASN A 173 -1.04 15.57 -34.25
C ASN A 173 -0.18 15.13 -33.06
N THR A 174 1.03 15.66 -32.89
CA THR A 174 1.94 15.28 -31.79
C THR A 174 1.40 15.78 -30.46
N ILE A 175 0.88 17.00 -30.42
CA ILE A 175 0.27 17.57 -29.19
C ILE A 175 -0.99 16.80 -28.80
N ALA A 176 -1.84 16.42 -29.77
CA ALA A 176 -3.04 15.63 -29.51
C ALA A 176 -2.72 14.26 -28.88
N ILE A 177 -1.66 13.58 -29.36
CA ILE A 177 -1.16 12.32 -28.78
C ILE A 177 -0.65 12.56 -27.35
N GLY A 178 0.05 13.67 -27.12
CA GLY A 178 0.52 14.05 -25.79
C GLY A 178 -0.63 14.25 -24.79
N ILE A 179 -1.69 14.96 -25.20
CA ILE A 179 -2.90 15.15 -24.38
C ILE A 179 -3.59 13.81 -24.11
N PHE A 180 -3.74 12.95 -25.12
CA PHE A 180 -4.32 11.62 -24.95
C PHE A 180 -3.51 10.75 -23.98
N ALA A 181 -2.18 10.73 -24.12
CA ALA A 181 -1.28 10.03 -23.21
C ALA A 181 -1.34 10.60 -21.78
N PHE A 182 -1.55 11.91 -21.61
CA PHE A 182 -1.74 12.53 -20.31
C PHE A 182 -3.05 12.10 -19.64
N VAL A 183 -4.15 12.02 -20.40
CA VAL A 183 -5.42 11.48 -19.91
C VAL A 183 -5.26 10.01 -19.50
N LEU A 184 -4.58 9.20 -20.31
CA LEU A 184 -4.29 7.81 -19.97
C LEU A 184 -3.39 7.69 -18.73
N TYR A 185 -2.39 8.57 -18.56
CA TYR A 185 -1.59 8.65 -17.33
C TYR A 185 -2.48 8.85 -16.11
N PHE A 186 -3.41 9.81 -16.16
CA PHE A 186 -4.32 10.07 -15.04
C PHE A 186 -5.19 8.85 -14.73
N ILE A 187 -5.82 8.24 -15.74
CA ILE A 187 -6.66 7.05 -15.58
C ILE A 187 -5.86 5.87 -15.02
N THR A 188 -4.69 5.59 -15.58
CA THR A 188 -3.84 4.46 -15.14
C THR A 188 -3.29 4.67 -13.74
N ASN A 189 -3.05 5.91 -13.31
CA ASN A 189 -2.68 6.21 -11.92
C ASN A 189 -3.85 5.94 -10.95
N LEU A 190 -5.09 6.31 -11.31
CA LEU A 190 -6.27 5.93 -10.52
C LEU A 190 -6.44 4.41 -10.41
N LEU A 191 -6.12 3.67 -11.48
CA LEU A 191 -6.14 2.20 -11.48
C LEU A 191 -5.06 1.62 -10.55
N VAL A 192 -3.85 2.18 -10.53
CA VAL A 192 -2.78 1.79 -9.59
C VAL A 192 -3.22 2.02 -8.15
N MET A 193 -3.81 3.19 -7.85
CA MET A 193 -4.35 3.50 -6.53
C MET A 193 -5.46 2.52 -6.13
N TYR A 194 -6.37 2.18 -7.05
CA TYR A 194 -7.39 1.17 -6.83
C TYR A 194 -6.80 -0.22 -6.53
N GLY A 195 -5.76 -0.61 -7.29
CA GLY A 195 -5.01 -1.85 -7.04
C GLY A 195 -4.38 -1.89 -5.65
N SER A 196 -3.76 -0.78 -5.22
CA SER A 196 -3.24 -0.65 -3.85
C SER A 196 -4.32 -0.85 -2.79
N ARG A 197 -5.52 -0.28 -2.97
CA ARG A 197 -6.63 -0.50 -2.04
C ARG A 197 -7.09 -1.95 -1.98
N ILE A 198 -7.14 -2.64 -3.12
CA ILE A 198 -7.47 -4.09 -3.16
C ILE A 198 -6.46 -4.90 -2.35
N ARG A 199 -5.17 -4.58 -2.44
CA ARG A 199 -4.11 -5.28 -1.70
C ARG A 199 -4.27 -5.18 -0.18
N GLU A 200 -4.71 -4.04 0.34
CA GLU A 200 -4.99 -3.86 1.77
C GLU A 200 -6.08 -4.84 2.26
N TYR A 201 -7.20 -4.95 1.54
CA TYR A 201 -8.25 -5.93 1.86
C TYR A 201 -7.75 -7.38 1.78
N TYR A 202 -6.81 -7.65 0.87
CA TYR A 202 -6.15 -8.96 0.76
C TYR A 202 -5.27 -9.29 1.95
N ALA A 203 -4.49 -8.31 2.40
CA ALA A 203 -3.59 -8.47 3.51
C ALA A 203 -4.35 -8.57 4.84
N ASP A 204 -5.45 -7.82 4.99
CA ASP A 204 -6.41 -7.97 6.11
C ASP A 204 -6.97 -9.40 6.18
N LEU A 205 -7.48 -9.91 5.05
CA LEU A 205 -7.94 -11.30 4.95
C LEU A 205 -6.82 -12.31 5.20
N GLY A 206 -5.60 -12.00 4.75
CA GLY A 206 -4.41 -12.80 4.98
C GLY A 206 -4.10 -12.94 6.47
N SER A 207 -4.10 -11.82 7.20
CA SER A 207 -3.88 -11.81 8.65
C SER A 207 -4.91 -12.66 9.40
N VAL A 208 -6.19 -12.55 9.03
CA VAL A 208 -7.27 -13.37 9.62
C VAL A 208 -7.06 -14.86 9.30
N LYS A 209 -6.69 -15.20 8.06
CA LYS A 209 -6.36 -16.58 7.67
C LYS A 209 -5.12 -17.14 8.37
N PHE A 210 -4.21 -16.29 8.81
CA PHE A 210 -3.11 -16.67 9.68
C PHE A 210 -3.57 -16.81 11.14
N GLY A 211 -4.87 -16.83 11.43
CA GLY A 211 -5.44 -17.11 12.75
C GLY A 211 -5.33 -15.95 13.73
N ASN A 212 -5.32 -14.71 13.24
CA ASN A 212 -5.50 -13.51 14.07
C ASN A 212 -6.98 -13.13 14.09
N ASP A 213 -7.48 -12.64 15.23
CA ASP A 213 -8.87 -12.20 15.36
C ASP A 213 -9.08 -10.89 14.57
N PRO A 214 -10.10 -10.78 13.68
CA PRO A 214 -10.41 -9.54 12.97
C PRO A 214 -10.60 -8.33 13.89
N HIS A 215 -11.11 -8.54 15.10
CA HIS A 215 -11.30 -7.51 16.12
C HIS A 215 -9.98 -6.85 16.56
N LEU A 216 -8.91 -7.63 16.72
CA LEU A 216 -7.59 -7.11 17.08
C LEU A 216 -7.01 -6.22 15.99
N LEU A 217 -7.22 -6.59 14.72
CA LEU A 217 -6.78 -5.77 13.60
C LEU A 217 -7.61 -4.47 13.51
N ALA A 218 -8.93 -4.55 13.72
CA ALA A 218 -9.78 -3.36 13.75
C ALA A 218 -9.39 -2.39 14.87
N SER A 219 -9.15 -2.90 16.09
CA SER A 219 -8.66 -2.11 17.23
C SER A 219 -7.29 -1.49 16.95
N ALA A 220 -6.36 -2.25 16.37
CA ALA A 220 -5.04 -1.74 15.98
C ALA A 220 -5.15 -0.61 14.95
N LEU A 221 -5.97 -0.78 13.91
CA LEU A 221 -6.23 0.24 12.89
C LEU A 221 -6.82 1.52 13.50
N TYR A 222 -7.77 1.38 14.43
CA TYR A 222 -8.33 2.52 15.16
C TYR A 222 -7.24 3.27 15.95
N LYS A 223 -6.45 2.55 16.74
CA LYS A 223 -5.36 3.12 17.54
C LYS A 223 -4.33 3.82 16.66
N LEU A 224 -3.97 3.23 15.51
CA LEU A 224 -3.03 3.83 14.56
C LEU A 224 -3.54 5.16 14.00
N SER A 225 -4.80 5.25 13.56
CA SER A 225 -5.40 6.52 13.13
C SER A 225 -5.40 7.55 14.27
N TYR A 226 -5.73 7.13 15.49
CA TYR A 226 -5.72 8.00 16.65
C TYR A 226 -4.31 8.50 17.03
N GLY A 227 -3.33 7.59 17.04
CA GLY A 227 -1.92 7.88 17.30
C GLY A 227 -1.34 8.84 16.25
N ASN A 228 -1.64 8.62 14.98
CA ASN A 228 -1.17 9.48 13.88
C ASN A 228 -1.71 10.91 13.96
N ALA A 229 -2.95 11.12 14.42
CA ALA A 229 -3.48 12.48 14.56
C ALA A 229 -2.89 13.26 15.74
N ARG A 230 -2.37 12.56 16.76
CA ARG A 230 -1.70 13.16 17.92
C ARG A 230 -0.25 13.55 17.65
N VAL A 231 0.34 13.07 16.55
CA VAL A 231 1.70 13.45 16.15
C VAL A 231 1.74 14.90 15.67
N ALA A 232 2.77 15.64 16.07
CA ALA A 232 2.98 17.02 15.64
C ALA A 232 3.14 17.11 14.10
N LYS A 233 2.55 18.15 13.50
CA LYS A 233 2.59 18.37 12.03
C LYS A 233 4.00 18.45 11.46
N GLU A 234 4.97 18.94 12.24
CA GLU A 234 6.38 19.02 11.85
C GLU A 234 7.00 17.62 11.66
N THR A 235 6.68 16.69 12.56
CA THR A 235 7.11 15.29 12.46
C THR A 235 6.44 14.58 11.28
N LEU A 236 5.18 14.91 10.99
CA LEU A 236 4.46 14.40 9.81
C LEU A 236 5.09 14.87 8.49
N LYS A 237 5.56 16.13 8.42
CA LYS A 237 6.28 16.66 7.24
C LYS A 237 7.61 15.95 6.99
N GLN A 238 8.32 15.54 8.05
CA GLN A 238 9.60 14.83 7.91
C GLN A 238 9.45 13.43 7.29
N VAL A 239 8.27 12.80 7.43
CA VAL A 239 7.99 11.48 6.87
C VAL A 239 7.13 11.52 5.61
N GLU A 240 6.85 12.73 5.09
CA GLU A 240 5.90 12.93 4.00
C GLU A 240 6.31 12.20 2.71
N GLY A 241 7.61 12.10 2.44
CA GLY A 241 8.17 11.33 1.32
C GLY A 241 8.09 9.81 1.49
N ASN A 242 7.78 9.32 2.69
CA ASN A 242 7.73 7.89 3.02
C ASN A 242 6.29 7.39 3.23
N LYS A 243 5.26 8.20 2.96
CA LYS A 243 3.82 7.87 3.17
C LYS A 243 3.41 6.50 2.63
N ALA A 244 3.97 6.09 1.49
CA ALA A 244 3.67 4.81 0.85
C ALA A 244 4.04 3.58 1.70
N PHE A 245 4.87 3.74 2.73
CA PHE A 245 5.25 2.69 3.67
C PHE A 245 4.40 2.71 4.95
N PHE A 246 3.40 3.58 5.07
CA PHE A 246 2.56 3.65 6.26
C PHE A 246 1.28 2.82 6.08
N ILE A 247 0.87 2.11 7.13
CA ILE A 247 -0.37 1.30 7.12
C ILE A 247 -1.61 2.18 6.95
N SER A 248 -1.59 3.37 7.56
CA SER A 248 -2.61 4.41 7.41
C SER A 248 -1.97 5.72 6.99
N ASP A 249 -2.65 6.51 6.15
CA ASP A 249 -2.15 7.80 5.67
C ASP A 249 -2.16 8.81 6.84
N PRO A 250 -1.00 9.22 7.37
CA PRO A 250 -0.94 10.10 8.54
C PRO A 250 -1.57 11.48 8.26
N SER A 251 -1.65 11.90 7.00
CA SER A 251 -2.24 13.19 6.62
C SER A 251 -3.77 13.21 6.69
N ARG A 252 -4.41 12.04 6.71
CA ARG A 252 -5.88 11.88 6.82
C ARG A 252 -6.37 11.54 8.20
N ALA A 253 -5.47 11.33 9.16
CA ALA A 253 -5.77 10.82 10.49
C ALA A 253 -6.90 11.60 11.21
N TRP A 254 -6.97 12.93 11.07
CA TRP A 254 -8.03 13.75 11.67
C TRP A 254 -9.43 13.47 11.11
N ASN A 255 -9.55 13.27 9.79
CA ASN A 255 -10.82 12.93 9.15
C ASN A 255 -11.23 11.50 9.52
N GLU A 256 -10.26 10.58 9.53
CA GLU A 256 -10.48 9.19 9.92
C GLU A 256 -11.00 9.09 11.36
N ILE A 257 -10.43 9.81 12.33
CA ILE A 257 -10.94 9.80 13.71
C ILE A 257 -12.39 10.26 13.78
N ARG A 258 -12.77 11.31 13.04
CA ARG A 258 -14.15 11.80 13.03
C ARG A 258 -15.13 10.74 12.51
N GLU A 259 -14.70 9.98 11.50
CA GLU A 259 -15.46 8.87 10.95
C GLU A 259 -15.51 7.66 11.90
N LEU A 260 -14.39 7.33 12.54
CA LEU A 260 -14.26 6.19 13.46
C LEU A 260 -15.10 6.32 14.74
N LYS A 261 -15.44 7.56 15.16
CA LYS A 261 -16.44 7.81 16.22
C LYS A 261 -17.81 7.19 15.95
N GLN A 262 -18.10 6.76 14.72
CA GLN A 262 -19.34 6.05 14.40
C GLN A 262 -19.36 4.60 14.92
N ILE A 263 -18.18 4.03 15.22
CA ILE A 263 -17.97 2.65 15.62
C ILE A 263 -17.78 2.56 17.14
N ASP A 264 -16.83 3.35 17.66
CA ASP A 264 -16.44 3.41 19.08
C ASP A 264 -17.54 4.09 19.90
N LYS A 265 -18.46 3.29 20.44
CA LYS A 265 -19.66 3.77 21.15
C LYS A 265 -19.35 4.23 22.56
N ASP A 266 -18.42 3.54 23.21
CA ASP A 266 -18.02 3.84 24.58
C ASP A 266 -16.87 4.87 24.66
N MET A 267 -16.34 5.29 23.50
CA MET A 267 -15.20 6.19 23.37
C MET A 267 -13.94 5.66 24.07
N SER A 268 -13.83 4.34 24.19
CA SER A 268 -12.69 3.67 24.82
C SER A 268 -11.40 3.80 24.01
N GLY A 269 -11.49 4.19 22.73
CA GLY A 269 -10.35 4.29 21.83
C GLY A 269 -9.87 2.93 21.32
N CYS A 270 -10.66 1.87 21.52
CA CYS A 270 -10.49 0.55 20.96
C CYS A 270 -11.80 0.18 20.25
N VAL A 271 -11.74 -0.71 19.26
CA VAL A 271 -12.96 -1.35 18.75
C VAL A 271 -13.06 -2.66 19.49
N ASP A 272 -14.16 -2.99 20.16
CA ASP A 272 -14.37 -4.29 20.82
C ASP A 272 -15.02 -5.36 19.89
N ARG A 273 -15.07 -6.63 20.31
CA ARG A 273 -15.64 -7.70 19.48
C ARG A 273 -17.14 -7.52 19.24
N ASN A 274 -17.88 -7.03 20.23
CA ASN A 274 -19.31 -6.74 20.12
C ASN A 274 -19.57 -5.54 19.20
N GLU A 275 -18.77 -4.48 19.32
CA GLU A 275 -18.80 -3.32 18.44
C GLU A 275 -18.51 -3.72 17.00
N LEU A 276 -17.50 -4.57 16.78
CA LEU A 276 -17.21 -5.09 15.45
C LEU A 276 -18.38 -5.90 14.90
N MET A 277 -19.02 -6.76 15.70
CA MET A 277 -20.20 -7.52 15.29
C MET A 277 -21.40 -6.60 14.98
N LEU A 278 -21.61 -5.53 15.76
CA LEU A 278 -22.67 -4.55 15.53
C LEU A 278 -22.51 -3.82 14.20
N LEU A 279 -21.30 -3.68 13.67
CA LEU A 279 -21.09 -3.12 12.34
C LEU A 279 -21.63 -4.01 11.21
N ARG A 280 -21.79 -5.31 11.42
CA ARG A 280 -22.35 -6.20 10.40
C ARG A 280 -23.81 -5.86 10.07
N SER A 281 -24.57 -5.39 11.05
CA SER A 281 -25.98 -5.01 10.89
C SER A 281 -26.18 -3.52 10.60
N LYS A 282 -25.15 -2.68 10.77
CA LYS A 282 -25.23 -1.23 10.60
C LYS A 282 -24.53 -0.80 9.31
N LYS A 283 -25.27 -0.13 8.41
CA LYS A 283 -24.64 0.52 7.25
C LYS A 283 -23.83 1.71 7.71
N VAL A 284 -22.53 1.64 7.48
CA VAL A 284 -21.61 2.71 7.82
C VAL A 284 -21.64 3.79 6.74
N HIS A 285 -21.68 5.06 7.14
CA HIS A 285 -21.78 6.18 6.22
C HIS A 285 -20.43 6.88 6.05
N VAL A 286 -19.96 6.93 4.81
CA VAL A 286 -18.78 7.68 4.38
C VAL A 286 -19.25 8.83 3.49
N SER A 287 -18.80 10.05 3.78
CA SER A 287 -19.19 11.25 3.03
C SER A 287 -18.83 11.12 1.55
N THR A 288 -19.56 11.83 0.69
CA THR A 288 -19.26 11.89 -0.74
C THR A 288 -17.87 12.47 -1.00
N THR A 289 -17.44 13.46 -0.21
CA THR A 289 -16.08 14.02 -0.27
C THR A 289 -15.03 12.96 0.07
N ASP A 290 -15.24 12.16 1.11
CA ASP A 290 -14.28 11.14 1.53
C ASP A 290 -14.24 9.97 0.53
N LYS A 291 -15.37 9.63 -0.11
CA LYS A 291 -15.41 8.70 -1.24
C LYS A 291 -14.60 9.20 -2.43
N LEU A 292 -14.69 10.49 -2.77
CA LEU A 292 -13.89 11.09 -3.85
C LEU A 292 -12.41 11.14 -3.48
N MET A 293 -12.08 11.56 -2.27
CA MET A 293 -10.71 11.60 -1.77
C MET A 293 -10.09 10.20 -1.70
N GLU A 294 -10.87 9.16 -1.41
CA GLU A 294 -10.40 7.76 -1.45
C GLU A 294 -9.98 7.33 -2.85
N LEU A 295 -10.63 7.80 -3.92
CA LEU A 295 -10.21 7.47 -5.30
C LEU A 295 -8.76 7.90 -5.57
N LEU A 296 -8.36 9.03 -4.98
CA LEU A 296 -7.02 9.61 -5.06
C LEU A 296 -6.06 9.11 -3.97
N SER A 297 -6.39 8.03 -3.26
CA SER A 297 -5.59 7.46 -2.17
C SER A 297 -5.11 6.05 -2.48
N THR A 298 -3.89 5.71 -2.05
CA THR A 298 -3.37 4.33 -2.10
C THR A 298 -3.99 3.43 -1.04
N HIS A 299 -4.52 4.01 0.05
CA HIS A 299 -5.16 3.28 1.14
C HIS A 299 -6.68 3.43 1.08
N PRO A 300 -7.43 2.34 1.36
CA PRO A 300 -8.87 2.43 1.46
C PRO A 300 -9.25 3.25 2.68
N ASN A 301 -10.46 3.78 2.66
CA ASN A 301 -11.00 4.46 3.83
C ASN A 301 -11.05 3.50 5.04
N MET A 302 -10.52 3.95 6.18
CA MET A 302 -10.37 3.13 7.39
C MET A 302 -11.69 2.57 7.90
N LEU A 303 -12.74 3.39 7.86
CA LEU A 303 -14.07 3.00 8.30
C LEU A 303 -14.65 1.90 7.38
N LYS A 304 -14.43 1.97 6.07
CA LYS A 304 -14.76 0.86 5.14
C LYS A 304 -13.94 -0.40 5.39
N ARG A 305 -12.67 -0.22 5.75
CA ARG A 305 -11.73 -1.32 6.03
C ARG A 305 -12.13 -2.10 7.28
N ILE A 306 -12.46 -1.40 8.36
CA ILE A 306 -13.00 -2.01 9.59
C ILE A 306 -14.36 -2.67 9.33
N ASN A 307 -15.23 -2.03 8.55
CA ASN A 307 -16.50 -2.65 8.14
C ASN A 307 -16.32 -3.90 7.25
N HIS A 308 -15.20 -4.03 6.53
CA HIS A 308 -14.88 -5.27 5.83
C HIS A 308 -14.39 -6.34 6.82
N LEU A 309 -13.60 -5.98 7.82
CA LEU A 309 -13.14 -6.91 8.87
C LEU A 309 -14.30 -7.52 9.67
N SER A 310 -15.36 -6.76 9.94
CA SER A 310 -16.56 -7.29 10.60
C SER A 310 -17.26 -8.39 9.80
N SER A 311 -17.08 -8.41 8.48
CA SER A 311 -17.61 -9.49 7.61
C SER A 311 -16.75 -10.76 7.61
N LEU A 312 -15.55 -10.71 8.18
CA LEU A 312 -14.61 -11.83 8.29
C LEU A 312 -14.64 -12.53 9.65
N THR A 313 -15.44 -12.02 10.60
CA THR A 313 -15.65 -12.59 11.94
C THR A 313 -16.80 -13.59 11.92
#